data_AF-A0A9D6NP65-F1
#
_entry.id   AF-A0A9D6NP65-F1
#
_cell.length_a   1.000
_cell.length_b   1.000
_cell.length_c   1.000
_cell.angle_alpha   90.00
_cell.angle_beta   90.00
_cell.angle_gamma   90.00
#
_symmetry.space_group_name_H-M   'P 1'
#
loop_
_entity.id
_entity.type
_entity.pdbx_description
1 polymer ?
#
loop_
_entity_poly.entity_id
_entity_poly.type
_entity_poly.pdbx_seq_one_letter_code
_entity_poly.pdbx_strand_id
1 'polypeptide(L)' 'PFFTTKPTGSGLGLYTAKEIIEGLGGSINIVCEPGSGCAVYVKIPPVREEAHGNYSGH' A
#
# COMPACT_ATOMS: atom_id res chain seq x y z
N PRO A 1 2.32 17.17 -6.18
CA PRO A 1 3.33 17.34 -5.10
C PRO A 1 2.64 17.49 -3.72
N PHE A 2 2.94 16.52 -2.83
CA PHE A 2 2.64 16.38 -1.39
C PHE A 2 1.65 17.38 -0.74
N PHE A 3 0.36 17.07 -0.78
CA PHE A 3 -0.68 17.86 -0.09
C PHE A 3 -0.99 17.26 1.29
N THR A 4 -0.91 18.08 2.34
CA THR A 4 -1.20 17.71 3.73
C THR A 4 -1.92 18.87 4.41
N THR A 5 -2.93 18.56 5.22
CA THR A 5 -3.70 19.53 6.02
C THR A 5 -3.27 19.55 7.50
N LYS A 6 -2.19 18.84 7.88
CA LYS A 6 -1.66 18.79 9.26
C LYS A 6 -0.45 19.72 9.44
N PRO A 7 -0.40 20.56 10.49
CA PRO A 7 0.66 21.55 10.71
C PRO A 7 2.06 20.97 10.95
N THR A 8 2.17 19.70 11.33
CA THR A 8 3.44 19.02 11.65
C THR A 8 3.69 17.74 10.84
N GLY A 9 2.81 17.39 9.91
CA GLY A 9 3.00 16.23 9.04
C GLY A 9 3.47 16.69 7.67
N SER A 10 4.69 16.33 7.28
CA SER A 10 5.34 16.71 6.01
C SER A 10 4.62 16.26 4.72
N GLY A 11 3.46 15.61 4.82
CA GLY A 11 2.75 15.01 3.68
C GLY A 11 3.48 13.81 3.07
N LEU A 12 4.59 13.37 3.67
CA LEU A 12 5.42 12.28 3.16
C LEU A 12 4.84 10.90 3.43
N GLY A 13 4.11 10.70 4.53
CA GLY A 13 3.66 9.36 4.94
C GLY A 13 2.83 8.63 3.88
N LEU A 14 1.93 9.34 3.21
CA LEU A 14 1.12 8.76 2.14
C LEU A 14 1.94 8.49 0.87
N TYR A 15 2.91 9.35 0.58
CA TYR A 15 3.82 9.14 -0.54
C TYR A 15 4.73 7.94 -0.32
N THR A 16 5.34 7.82 0.87
CA THR A 16 6.14 6.65 1.25
C THR A 16 5.32 5.37 1.17
N ALA A 17 4.08 5.39 1.69
CA ALA A 17 3.18 4.24 1.57
C ALA A 17 2.90 3.89 0.10
N LYS A 18 2.67 4.89 -0.76
CA LYS A 18 2.47 4.68 -2.20
C LYS A 18 3.69 4.03 -2.85
N GLU A 19 4.90 4.54 -2.61
CA GLU A 19 6.14 3.99 -3.19
C GLU A 19 6.35 2.53 -2.77
N ILE A 20 6.09 2.19 -1.50
CA ILE A 20 6.20 0.82 -1.00
C ILE A 20 5.18 -0.09 -1.71
N ILE A 21 3.92 0.34 -1.78
CA ILE A 21 2.83 -0.45 -2.39
C ILE A 21 3.09 -0.67 -3.88
N GLU A 22 3.54 0.37 -4.61
CA GLU A 22 3.90 0.27 -6.03
C GLU A 22 5.12 -0.64 -6.23
N GLY A 23 6.12 -0.56 -5.34
CA GLY A 23 7.29 -1.46 -5.34
C GLY A 23 6.94 -2.94 -5.12
N LEU A 24 5.83 -3.22 -4.42
CA LEU A 24 5.27 -4.57 -4.26
C LEU A 24 4.39 -5.01 -5.44
N GLY A 25 4.26 -4.21 -6.50
CA GLY A 25 3.35 -4.46 -7.62
C GLY A 25 1.87 -4.28 -7.24
N GLY A 26 1.60 -3.59 -6.14
CA GLY A 26 0.27 -3.26 -5.65
C GLY A 26 -0.26 -1.93 -6.17
N SER A 27 -1.40 -1.50 -5.62
CA SER A 27 -2.01 -0.21 -5.92
C SER A 27 -2.71 0.39 -4.69
N ILE A 28 -2.74 1.71 -4.59
CA ILE A 28 -3.45 2.46 -3.55
C ILE A 28 -4.51 3.39 -4.16
N ASN A 29 -5.70 3.44 -3.57
CA ASN A 29 -6.79 4.33 -3.95
C ASN A 29 -7.36 5.05 -2.72
N ILE A 30 -7.73 6.31 -2.85
CA ILE A 30 -8.20 7.14 -1.74
C ILE A 30 -9.52 7.78 -2.14
N VAL A 31 -10.55 7.58 -1.32
CA VAL A 31 -11.87 8.17 -1.50
C VAL A 31 -12.13 9.06 -0.31
N CYS A 32 -12.35 10.35 -0.57
CA CYS A 32 -12.66 11.33 0.46
C CYS A 32 -13.93 12.06 0.08
N GLU A 33 -14.83 12.20 1.05
CA GLU A 33 -16.06 12.96 0.91
C GLU A 33 -16.04 14.11 1.93
N PRO A 34 -16.26 15.37 1.50
CA PRO A 34 -16.32 16.51 2.40
C PRO A 34 -17.35 16.27 3.50
N GLY A 35 -16.92 16.32 4.76
CA GLY A 35 -17.79 16.09 5.92
C GLY A 35 -17.96 14.62 6.35
N SER A 36 -17.53 13.64 5.55
CA SER A 36 -17.62 12.20 5.87
C SER A 36 -16.28 11.53 6.16
N GLY A 37 -15.17 12.20 5.89
CA GLY A 37 -13.81 11.68 6.13
C GLY A 37 -13.15 11.11 4.86
N CYS A 38 -12.14 10.27 5.05
CA CYS A 38 -11.40 9.60 3.97
C CYS A 38 -11.28 8.10 4.22
N ALA A 39 -11.47 7.31 3.18
CA ALA A 39 -11.17 5.88 3.11
C ALA A 39 -9.97 5.63 2.19
N VAL A 40 -9.06 4.73 2.61
CA VAL A 40 -7.88 4.33 1.84
C VAL A 40 -7.97 2.84 1.54
N TYR A 41 -7.87 2.49 0.26
CA TYR A 41 -7.92 1.12 -0.24
C TYR A 41 -6.56 0.71 -0.77
N VAL A 42 -6.05 -0.43 -0.32
CA VAL A 42 -4.75 -0.97 -0.75
C VAL A 42 -4.97 -2.35 -1.34
N LYS A 43 -4.42 -2.59 -2.53
CA LYS A 43 -4.38 -3.91 -3.17
C LYS A 43 -2.91 -4.33 -3.30
N ILE A 44 -2.60 -5.52 -2.82
CA ILE A 44 -1.26 -6.12 -2.92
C ILE A 44 -1.44 -7.47 -3.61
N PRO A 45 -0.61 -7.83 -4.61
CA PRO A 45 -0.67 -9.15 -5.19
C PRO A 45 -0.43 -10.22 -4.11
N PRO A 46 -1.10 -11.37 -4.19
CA PRO A 46 -0.81 -12.46 -3.27
C PRO A 46 0.65 -12.89 -3.43
N VAL A 47 1.27 -13.29 -2.33
CA VAL A 47 2.56 -13.97 -2.39
C VAL A 47 2.35 -15.24 -3.20
N ARG A 48 3.14 -15.44 -4.25
CA ARG A 48 3.16 -16.73 -4.93
C ARG A 48 3.64 -17.75 -3.90
N GLU A 49 2.81 -18.73 -3.58
CA GLU A 49 3.25 -19.91 -2.87
C GLU A 49 4.31 -20.56 -3.76
N GLU A 50 5.59 -20.41 -3.42
CA GLU A 50 6.64 -21.20 -4.03
C GLU A 50 6.32 -22.63 -3.59
N ALA A 51 5.89 -23.47 -4.54
CA ALA A 51 5.59 -24.87 -4.29
C ALA A 51 6.80 -25.46 -3.55
N HIS A 52 6.65 -25.65 -2.25
CA HIS A 52 7.69 -26.15 -1.37
C HIS A 52 8.09 -27.51 -1.96
N GLY A 53 9.23 -27.54 -2.65
CA GLY A 53 9.64 -28.69 -3.43
C GLY A 53 9.59 -29.93 -2.57
N ASN A 54 8.92 -30.98 -3.04
CA ASN A 54 8.90 -32.28 -2.40
C ASN A 54 10.34 -32.73 -2.13
N TYR A 55 10.81 -32.56 -0.89
CA TYR A 55 12.00 -33.24 -0.41
C TYR A 55 11.62 -34.71 -0.19
N SER A 56 11.57 -35.48 -1.27
CA SER A 56 11.66 -36.93 -1.21
C SER A 56 13.13 -37.29 -1.00
N GLY A 57 13.59 -37.20 0.25
CA GLY A 57 14.84 -37.81 0.67
C GLY A 57 14.70 -39.33 0.59
N HIS A 58 15.61 -39.95 -0.16
CA HIS A 58 15.91 -41.38 -0.12
C HIS A 58 16.61 -41.73 1.20
#